data_AF-A0A537FWM7-F1
#
_entry.id   AF-A0A537FWM7-F1
#
_cell.length_a   1.000
_cell.length_b   1.000
_cell.length_c   1.000
_cell.angle_alpha   90.00
_cell.angle_beta   90.00
_cell.angle_gamma   90.00
#
_symmetry.space_group_name_H-M   'P 1'
#
loop_
_entity.id
_entity.type
_entity.pdbx_description
1 polymer ?
#
loop_
_entity_poly.entity_id
_entity_poly.type
_entity_poly.pdbx_seq_one_letter_code
_entity_poly.pdbx_strand_id
1 'polypeptide(L)'
;MSLDKVKKEYKSDKLHALLWGVFSVGGFIAAFLLPVLIYIDNIAYPLGLWPVANSSLIKIVFMVSLLSTIFVFITIGGSLFHGIFRFKTTLPELGLKRASSLISAVGYVVIAIGLIALAYYLFQLYHGFDPSLFHRII
;
A
#
# COMPACT_ATOMS: atom_id res chain seq x y z
N MET A 1 1.30 -17.60 37.31
CA MET A 1 1.05 -17.49 35.85
C MET A 1 1.84 -18.58 35.15
N SER A 2 1.24 -19.39 34.27
CA SER A 2 1.95 -20.49 33.58
C SER A 2 2.98 -19.96 32.57
N LEU A 3 4.13 -20.64 32.45
CA LEU A 3 5.19 -20.31 31.49
C LEU A 3 4.68 -20.23 30.04
N ASP A 4 3.71 -21.07 29.68
CA ASP A 4 3.11 -21.06 28.34
C ASP A 4 2.32 -19.78 28.06
N LYS A 5 1.65 -19.25 29.09
CA LYS A 5 0.90 -17.99 28.99
C LYS A 5 1.85 -16.81 28.80
N VAL A 6 2.93 -16.76 29.58
CA VAL A 6 3.99 -15.74 29.47
C VAL A 6 4.61 -15.73 28.07
N LYS A 7 4.94 -16.92 27.54
CA LYS A 7 5.54 -17.05 26.20
C LYS A 7 4.59 -16.59 25.09
N LYS A 8 3.29 -16.86 25.24
CA LYS A 8 2.26 -16.42 24.29
C LYS A 8 2.08 -14.90 24.30
N GLU A 9 2.00 -14.29 25.48
CA GLU A 9 1.89 -12.84 25.64
C GLU A 9 3.12 -12.14 25.04
N TYR A 10 4.33 -12.59 25.37
CA TYR A 10 5.57 -12.05 24.79
C TYR A 10 5.63 -12.10 23.26
N LYS A 11 5.16 -13.20 22.66
CA LYS A 11 5.09 -13.32 21.19
C LYS A 11 4.08 -12.34 20.58
N SER A 12 2.94 -12.15 21.25
CA SER A 12 1.91 -11.18 20.85
C SER A 12 2.46 -9.76 20.85
N ASP A 13 3.19 -9.37 21.90
CA ASP A 13 3.74 -8.02 22.05
C ASP A 13 4.79 -7.71 20.98
N LYS A 14 5.66 -8.67 20.66
CA LYS A 14 6.61 -8.55 19.57
C LYS A 14 5.94 -8.35 18.22
N LEU A 15 4.90 -9.13 17.92
CA LEU A 15 4.15 -8.99 16.67
C LEU A 15 3.50 -7.61 16.58
N HIS A 16 2.89 -7.15 17.68
CA HIS A 16 2.29 -5.83 17.75
C HIS A 16 3.33 -4.73 17.48
N ALA A 17 4.51 -4.80 18.10
CA ALA A 17 5.59 -3.85 17.87
C ALA A 17 6.07 -3.85 16.41
N LEU A 18 6.21 -5.02 15.78
CA LEU A 18 6.60 -5.12 14.38
C LEU A 18 5.55 -4.48 13.44
N LEU A 19 4.27 -4.80 13.65
CA LEU A 19 3.18 -4.22 12.86
C LEU A 19 3.10 -2.70 13.02
N TRP A 20 3.38 -2.19 14.22
CA TRP A 20 3.45 -0.76 14.48
C TRP A 20 4.64 -0.09 13.78
N GLY A 21 5.77 -0.78 13.66
CA GLY A 21 6.91 -0.37 12.85
C GLY A 21 6.55 -0.23 11.37
N VAL A 22 5.89 -1.24 10.79
CA VAL A 22 5.41 -1.20 9.39
C VAL A 22 4.39 -0.07 9.18
N PHE A 23 3.50 0.15 10.16
CA PHE A 23 2.55 1.26 10.15
C PHE A 23 3.26 2.62 10.08
N SER A 24 4.31 2.80 10.88
CA SER A 24 5.08 4.06 10.94
C SER A 24 5.80 4.34 9.62
N VAL A 25 6.49 3.34 9.06
CA VAL A 25 7.18 3.47 7.78
C VAL A 25 6.17 3.73 6.65
N GLY A 26 5.06 2.98 6.61
CA GLY A 26 4.00 3.20 5.63
C GLY A 26 3.41 4.60 5.70
N GLY A 27 3.25 5.16 6.91
CA GLY A 27 2.76 6.53 7.12
C GLY A 27 3.74 7.59 6.64
N PHE A 28 5.03 7.41 6.93
CA PHE A 28 6.08 8.29 6.43
C PHE A 28 6.08 8.32 4.89
N ILE A 29 6.08 7.14 4.26
CA ILE A 29 6.06 7.00 2.80
C ILE A 29 4.80 7.64 2.20
N ALA A 30 3.63 7.37 2.78
CA ALA A 30 2.37 7.94 2.35
C ALA A 30 2.39 9.47 2.41
N ALA A 31 2.94 10.06 3.48
CA ALA A 31 2.95 11.52 3.66
C ALA A 31 3.71 12.27 2.56
N PHE A 32 4.80 11.69 2.04
CA PHE A 32 5.61 12.34 1.00
C PHE A 32 5.17 11.96 -0.42
N LEU A 33 4.90 10.67 -0.67
CA LEU A 33 4.76 10.17 -2.03
C LEU A 33 3.31 10.10 -2.50
N LEU A 34 2.36 9.82 -1.60
CA LEU A 34 0.96 9.66 -1.99
C LEU A 34 0.36 10.97 -2.54
N PRO A 35 0.62 12.17 -1.96
CA PRO A 35 0.14 13.43 -2.54
C PRO A 35 0.66 13.68 -3.96
N VAL A 36 1.92 13.34 -4.22
CA VAL A 36 2.53 13.49 -5.54
C VAL A 36 1.87 12.55 -6.56
N LEU A 37 1.66 11.29 -6.19
CA LEU A 37 0.97 10.32 -7.06
C LEU A 37 -0.48 10.71 -7.34
N ILE A 38 -1.21 11.19 -6.32
CA ILE A 38 -2.57 11.70 -6.49
C ILE A 38 -2.57 12.91 -7.42
N TYR A 39 -1.71 13.89 -7.19
CA TYR A 39 -1.64 15.09 -8.03
C TYR A 39 -1.36 14.73 -9.49
N ILE A 40 -0.33 13.94 -9.74
CA ILE A 40 0.08 13.61 -11.09
C ILE A 40 -1.01 12.84 -11.85
N ASP A 41 -1.51 11.75 -11.27
CA ASP A 41 -2.38 10.81 -11.98
C ASP A 41 -3.85 11.25 -11.98
N ASN A 42 -4.32 11.85 -10.88
CA ASN A 42 -5.74 12.19 -10.69
C ASN A 42 -6.04 13.67 -10.92
N ILE A 43 -5.04 14.55 -11.04
CA ILE A 43 -5.24 15.99 -11.27
C ILE A 43 -4.53 16.44 -12.55
N ALA A 44 -3.20 16.33 -12.61
CA ALA A 44 -2.39 16.90 -13.68
C ALA A 44 -2.65 16.22 -15.03
N TYR A 45 -2.65 14.89 -15.06
CA TYR A 45 -2.94 14.11 -16.27
C TYR A 45 -4.36 14.36 -16.84
N PRO A 46 -5.46 14.21 -16.07
CA PRO A 46 -6.81 14.40 -16.61
C PRO A 46 -7.12 15.85 -17.00
N LEU A 47 -6.44 16.83 -16.41
CA LEU A 47 -6.62 18.25 -16.74
C LEU A 47 -5.67 18.75 -17.84
N GLY A 48 -4.82 17.88 -18.40
CA GLY A 48 -3.84 18.28 -19.43
C GLY A 48 -2.78 19.26 -18.91
N LEU A 49 -2.59 19.35 -17.60
CA LEU A 49 -1.54 20.16 -16.96
C LEU A 49 -0.16 19.49 -17.04
N TRP A 50 -0.12 18.29 -17.64
CA TRP A 50 1.07 17.48 -17.80
C TRP A 50 1.68 17.67 -19.20
N PRO A 51 2.99 17.96 -19.31
CA PRO A 51 3.62 18.25 -20.61
C PRO A 51 3.79 17.01 -21.50
N VAL A 52 3.54 15.80 -21.01
CA VAL A 52 3.64 14.56 -21.81
C VAL A 52 2.27 14.21 -22.37
N ALA A 53 2.17 14.24 -23.70
CA ALA A 53 0.91 14.38 -24.41
C ALA A 53 -0.02 13.15 -24.41
N ASN A 54 0.42 11.93 -24.06
CA ASN A 54 -0.37 10.73 -24.43
C ASN A 54 -0.26 9.49 -23.53
N SER A 55 0.29 9.58 -22.31
CA SER A 55 0.36 8.40 -21.44
C SER A 55 0.20 8.77 -19.97
N SER A 56 -0.68 8.03 -19.27
CA SER A 56 -0.81 8.16 -17.83
C SER A 56 0.55 7.87 -17.19
N LEU A 57 0.97 8.67 -16.22
CA LEU A 57 2.28 8.51 -15.59
C LEU A 57 2.40 7.15 -14.89
N ILE A 58 1.27 6.56 -14.49
CA ILE A 58 1.18 5.15 -14.10
C ILE A 58 1.67 4.25 -15.25
N LYS A 59 1.17 4.37 -16.47
CA LYS A 59 1.66 3.52 -17.57
C LYS A 59 3.15 3.74 -17.84
N ILE A 60 3.64 4.99 -17.83
CA ILE A 60 5.05 5.29 -18.12
C ILE A 60 5.98 4.78 -17.02
N VAL A 61 5.72 5.06 -15.74
CA VAL A 61 6.59 4.60 -14.64
C VAL A 61 6.51 3.09 -14.49
N PHE A 62 5.35 2.48 -14.68
CA PHE A 62 5.13 1.05 -14.42
C PHE A 62 5.62 0.13 -15.54
N MET A 63 5.87 0.66 -16.74
CA MET A 63 6.26 -0.16 -17.89
C MET A 63 7.77 -0.41 -18.03
N VAL A 64 8.65 0.18 -17.22
CA VAL A 64 10.10 0.22 -17.60
C VAL A 64 11.09 -0.41 -16.64
N SER A 65 10.75 -0.76 -15.39
CA SER A 65 11.75 -1.38 -14.50
C SER A 65 11.21 -2.06 -13.25
N LEU A 66 12.00 -3.00 -12.72
CA LEU A 66 11.81 -3.60 -11.39
C LEU A 66 11.75 -2.54 -10.29
N LEU A 67 12.55 -1.47 -10.42
CA LEU A 67 12.63 -0.40 -9.43
C LEU A 67 11.30 0.34 -9.31
N SER A 68 10.67 0.66 -10.44
CA SER A 68 9.34 1.28 -10.47
C SER A 68 8.28 0.39 -9.84
N THR A 69 8.30 -0.92 -10.14
CA THR A 69 7.38 -1.90 -9.56
C THR A 69 7.50 -1.95 -8.04
N ILE A 70 8.72 -1.99 -7.51
CA ILE A 70 8.99 -1.98 -6.07
C ILE A 70 8.53 -0.64 -5.46
N PHE A 71 8.84 0.48 -6.11
CA PHE A 71 8.42 1.81 -5.65
C PHE A 71 6.91 1.90 -5.47
N VAL A 72 6.14 1.43 -6.45
CA VAL A 72 4.67 1.45 -6.37
C VAL A 72 4.18 0.52 -5.27
N PHE A 73 4.71 -0.71 -5.21
CA PHE A 73 4.29 -1.68 -4.20
C PHE A 73 4.48 -1.12 -2.78
N ILE A 74 5.66 -0.53 -2.52
CA ILE A 74 5.98 0.06 -1.23
C ILE A 74 5.09 1.28 -0.95
N THR A 75 4.89 2.16 -1.93
CA THR A 75 4.11 3.39 -1.75
C THR A 75 2.64 3.10 -1.52
N ILE A 76 2.01 2.35 -2.42
CA ILE A 76 0.57 2.05 -2.36
C ILE A 76 0.30 1.02 -1.26
N GLY A 77 1.10 -0.04 -1.18
CA GLY A 77 0.96 -1.07 -0.15
C GLY A 77 1.23 -0.54 1.26
N GLY A 78 2.26 0.30 1.41
CA GLY A 78 2.56 1.00 2.66
C GLY A 78 1.44 1.95 3.07
N SER A 79 0.89 2.72 2.13
CA SER A 79 -0.25 3.60 2.37
C SER A 79 -1.51 2.83 2.79
N LEU A 80 -1.81 1.71 2.12
CA LEU A 80 -2.93 0.83 2.46
C LEU A 80 -2.76 0.27 3.88
N PHE A 81 -1.59 -0.29 4.18
CA PHE A 81 -1.30 -0.81 5.52
C PHE A 81 -1.47 0.28 6.58
N HIS A 82 -0.85 1.45 6.36
CA HIS A 82 -0.93 2.58 7.29
C HIS A 82 -2.38 3.01 7.55
N GLY A 83 -3.14 3.26 6.48
CA GLY A 83 -4.52 3.73 6.56
C GLY A 83 -5.42 2.73 7.28
N ILE A 84 -5.40 1.46 6.88
CA ILE A 84 -6.26 0.43 7.49
C ILE A 84 -5.84 0.14 8.93
N PHE A 85 -4.54 0.12 9.25
CA PHE A 85 -4.05 -0.04 10.61
C PHE A 85 -4.52 1.11 11.53
N ARG A 86 -4.59 2.35 11.02
CA ARG A 86 -5.19 3.47 11.73
C ARG A 86 -6.71 3.31 11.89
N PHE A 87 -7.43 2.97 10.82
CA PHE A 87 -8.88 2.80 10.89
C PHE A 87 -9.31 1.75 11.92
N LYS A 88 -8.64 0.60 11.96
CA LYS A 88 -8.98 -0.47 12.91
C LYS A 88 -8.76 -0.09 14.38
N THR A 89 -7.88 0.88 14.65
CA THR A 89 -7.58 1.36 16.00
C THR A 89 -8.50 2.51 16.38
N THR A 90 -8.79 3.41 15.45
CA THR A 90 -9.66 4.59 15.68
C THR A 90 -11.15 4.23 15.75
N LEU A 91 -11.68 3.30 14.95
CA LEU A 91 -13.12 2.97 14.97
C LEU A 91 -13.62 2.47 16.33
N PRO A 92 -12.92 1.56 17.04
CA PRO A 92 -13.27 1.20 18.41
C PRO A 92 -13.27 2.40 19.38
N GLU A 93 -12.32 3.33 19.22
CA GLU A 93 -12.23 4.54 20.05
C GLU A 93 -13.42 5.49 19.83
N LEU A 94 -13.98 5.53 18.61
CA LEU A 94 -15.16 6.32 18.24
C LEU A 94 -16.51 5.72 18.67
N GLY A 95 -16.51 4.61 19.42
CA GLY A 95 -17.72 4.02 20.00
C GLY A 95 -18.04 2.60 19.54
N LEU A 96 -17.29 2.04 18.57
CA LEU A 96 -17.50 0.66 18.10
C LEU A 96 -16.72 -0.39 18.91
N LYS A 97 -16.49 -0.16 20.21
CA LYS A 97 -15.70 -1.06 21.08
C LYS A 97 -16.20 -2.52 21.07
N ARG A 98 -17.53 -2.72 21.02
CA ARG A 98 -18.16 -4.05 20.96
C ARG A 98 -17.82 -4.81 19.68
N ALA A 99 -17.51 -4.11 18.59
CA ALA A 99 -17.13 -4.69 17.30
C ALA A 99 -15.61 -4.71 17.08
N SER A 100 -14.80 -4.36 18.07
CA SER A 100 -13.34 -4.20 17.94
C SER A 100 -12.63 -5.44 17.36
N SER A 101 -13.02 -6.63 17.79
CA SER A 101 -12.48 -7.89 17.27
C SER A 101 -12.81 -8.09 15.79
N LEU A 102 -14.07 -7.84 15.40
CA LEU A 102 -14.51 -7.92 14.00
C LEU A 102 -13.82 -6.88 13.13
N ILE A 103 -13.74 -5.63 13.57
CA ILE A 103 -13.04 -4.54 12.87
C ILE A 103 -11.57 -4.90 12.66
N SER A 104 -10.92 -5.44 13.69
CA SER A 104 -9.52 -5.87 13.60
C SER A 104 -9.34 -7.01 12.60
N ALA A 105 -10.23 -8.00 12.60
CA ALA A 105 -10.20 -9.11 11.64
C ALA A 105 -10.40 -8.63 10.20
N VAL A 106 -11.45 -7.83 9.96
CA VAL A 106 -11.74 -7.25 8.64
C VAL A 106 -10.57 -6.38 8.17
N GLY A 107 -10.00 -5.54 9.05
CA GLY A 107 -8.86 -4.71 8.69
C GLY A 107 -7.64 -5.51 8.22
N TYR A 108 -7.29 -6.59 8.91
CA TYR A 108 -6.18 -7.45 8.46
C TYR A 108 -6.50 -8.20 7.16
N VAL A 109 -7.75 -8.60 6.94
CA VAL A 109 -8.19 -9.22 5.68
C VAL A 109 -8.09 -8.23 4.52
N VAL A 110 -8.55 -6.99 4.70
CA VAL A 110 -8.44 -5.92 3.69
C VAL A 110 -6.98 -5.63 3.35
N ILE A 111 -6.10 -5.55 4.35
CA ILE A 111 -4.65 -5.40 4.13
C ILE A 111 -4.11 -6.56 3.32
N ALA A 112 -4.38 -7.81 3.72
CA ALA A 112 -3.86 -8.99 3.05
C ALA A 112 -4.33 -9.08 1.59
N ILE A 113 -5.64 -8.95 1.36
CA ILE A 113 -6.22 -9.00 0.00
C ILE A 113 -5.67 -7.87 -0.84
N GLY A 114 -5.62 -6.64 -0.32
CA GLY A 114 -5.12 -5.49 -1.07
C GLY A 114 -3.65 -5.61 -1.45
N LEU A 115 -2.79 -6.09 -0.54
CA LEU A 115 -1.38 -6.33 -0.85
C LEU A 115 -1.18 -7.45 -1.87
N ILE A 116 -1.94 -8.55 -1.76
CA ILE A 116 -1.88 -9.67 -2.72
C ILE A 116 -2.36 -9.21 -4.09
N ALA A 117 -3.49 -8.50 -4.16
CA ALA A 117 -4.02 -7.97 -5.40
C ALA A 117 -3.03 -6.99 -6.05
N LEU A 118 -2.46 -6.07 -5.26
CA LEU A 118 -1.45 -5.13 -5.74
C LEU A 118 -0.22 -5.84 -6.31
N ALA A 119 0.32 -6.82 -5.56
CA ALA A 119 1.46 -7.61 -6.02
C ALA A 119 1.13 -8.37 -7.30
N TYR A 120 -0.05 -8.96 -7.40
CA TYR A 120 -0.52 -9.67 -8.59
C TYR A 120 -0.61 -8.74 -9.80
N TYR A 121 -1.30 -7.60 -9.68
CA TYR A 121 -1.41 -6.64 -10.79
C TYR A 121 -0.04 -6.12 -11.24
N LEU A 122 0.85 -5.82 -10.29
CA LEU A 122 2.21 -5.37 -10.59
C LEU A 122 3.05 -6.46 -11.26
N PHE A 123 2.91 -7.72 -10.84
CA PHE A 123 3.57 -8.85 -11.46
C PHE A 123 3.11 -9.05 -12.91
N GLN A 124 1.80 -8.97 -13.16
CA GLN A 124 1.22 -9.08 -14.50
C GLN A 124 1.67 -7.93 -15.41
N LEU A 125 1.70 -6.70 -14.89
CA LEU A 125 2.18 -5.53 -15.63
C LEU A 125 3.66 -5.65 -15.98
N TYR A 126 4.49 -6.11 -15.03
CA TYR A 126 5.93 -6.27 -15.23
C TYR A 126 6.28 -7.34 -16.28
N HIS A 127 5.57 -8.48 -16.29
CA HIS A 127 5.83 -9.57 -17.25
C HIS A 127 5.09 -9.42 -18.58
N GLY A 128 3.94 -8.73 -18.60
CA GLY A 128 3.20 -8.42 -19.83
C GLY A 128 3.83 -7.30 -20.66
N PHE A 129 4.93 -6.72 -20.19
CA PHE A 129 5.65 -5.67 -20.89
C PHE A 129 6.57 -6.25 -21.97
N ASP A 130 6.29 -5.93 -23.24
CA ASP A 130 7.18 -6.19 -24.37
C ASP A 130 8.08 -4.95 -24.62
N PRO A 131 9.41 -5.03 -24.36
CA PRO A 131 10.33 -3.93 -24.57
C PRO A 131 10.41 -3.43 -26.02
N SER A 132 10.00 -4.24 -27.00
CA SER A 132 10.03 -3.89 -28.43
C SER A 132 8.96 -2.86 -28.81
N LEU A 133 7.87 -2.73 -28.04
CA LEU A 133 6.83 -1.72 -28.24
C LEU A 133 7.28 -0.32 -27.79
N PHE A 134 8.24 -0.23 -26.87
CA PHE A 134 8.74 1.05 -26.33
C PHE A 134 9.49 1.86 -27.40
N HIS A 135 10.21 1.19 -28.30
CA HIS A 135 10.94 1.82 -29.41
C HIS A 135 10.05 2.35 -30.55
N ARG A 136 8.74 2.06 -30.51
CA ARG A 136 7.77 2.51 -31.53
C ARG A 136 6.97 3.74 -31.11
N ILE A 137 7.03 4.11 -29.83
CA ILE A 137 6.21 5.17 -29.21
C ILE A 137 7.03 6.44 -28.94
N ILE A 138 8.37 6.34 -28.97
CA ILE A 138 9.32 7.46 -28.95
C ILE A 138 9.85 7.64 -30.38
#